data_AF-A0A4Z0RB88-F1
#
_entry.id   AF-A0A4Z0RB88-F1
#
_cell.length_a   1.000
_cell.length_b   1.000
_cell.length_c   1.000
_cell.angle_alpha   90.00
_cell.angle_beta   90.00
_cell.angle_gamma   90.00
#
_symmetry.space_group_name_H-M   'P 1'
#
loop_
_entity.id
_entity.type
_entity.pdbx_description
1 polymer ?
#
loop_
_entity_poly.entity_id
_entity_poly.type
_entity_poly.pdbx_seq_one_letter_code
_entity_poly.pdbx_strand_id
1 'polypeptide(L)' 'MNRRTCPHCKGRSYSAYSGLNWDCPYCGKNMDNVDNELCDIPSPELEEETPTIKLYAINGGKY' A
#
# COMPACT_ATOMS: atom_id res chain seq x y z
N MET A 1 -4.61 -0.37 4.70
CA MET A 1 -4.43 0.81 5.58
C MET A 1 -2.98 0.86 6.05
N ASN A 2 -2.41 2.06 6.19
CA ASN A 2 -1.06 2.22 6.72
C ASN A 2 -1.11 2.19 8.25
N ARG A 3 -0.30 1.34 8.87
CA ARG A 3 -0.20 1.22 10.33
C ARG A 3 1.26 1.30 10.74
N ARG A 4 1.53 2.08 11.78
CA ARG A 4 2.86 2.11 12.42
C ARG A 4 2.71 1.92 13.91
N THR A 5 3.65 1.18 14.50
CA THR A 5 3.75 1.02 15.96
C THR A 5 4.85 1.92 16.49
N CYS A 6 4.52 2.83 17.40
CA CYS A 6 5.52 3.75 17.97
C CYS A 6 6.50 2.98 18.86
N PRO A 7 7.83 3.05 18.62
CA PRO A 7 8.80 2.32 19.44
C PRO A 7 8.89 2.85 20.88
N HIS A 8 8.50 4.13 21.10
CA HIS A 8 8.62 4.82 22.38
C HIS A 8 7.43 4.59 23.31
N CYS A 9 6.21 4.82 22.83
CA CYS A 9 5.00 4.68 23.65
C CYS A 9 4.24 3.37 23.41
N LYS A 10 4.67 2.56 22.42
CA LYS A 10 4.01 1.33 21.98
C LYS A 10 2.59 1.52 21.44
N GLY A 11 2.13 2.77 21.29
CA GLY A 11 0.86 3.11 20.67
C GLY A 11 0.84 2.77 19.18
N ARG A 12 -0.30 2.28 18.71
CA ARG A 12 -0.53 1.94 17.29
C ARG A 12 -1.35 3.03 16.65
N SER A 13 -0.82 3.65 15.60
CA SER A 13 -1.51 4.69 14.84
C SER A 13 -1.72 4.26 13.40
N TYR A 14 -2.85 4.67 12.83
CA TYR A 14 -3.25 4.37 11.47
C TYR A 14 -3.34 5.66 10.67
N SER A 15 -2.96 5.62 9.40
CA SER A 15 -3.15 6.74 8.49
C SER A 15 -3.61 6.24 7.12
N ALA A 16 -4.26 7.14 6.38
CA ALA A 16 -4.50 6.95 4.97
C ALA A 16 -3.27 7.32 4.10
N TYR A 17 -2.27 8.00 4.69
CA TYR A 17 -1.15 8.61 3.97
C TYR A 17 0.17 7.90 4.28
N SER A 18 0.90 7.44 3.27
CA SER A 18 2.18 6.71 3.42
C SER A 18 3.39 7.64 3.56
N GLY A 19 3.17 8.88 4.00
CA GLY A 19 4.21 9.90 4.11
C GLY A 19 5.41 9.47 4.95
N LEU A 20 6.59 9.95 4.55
CA LEU A 20 7.82 9.75 5.30
C LEU A 20 7.80 10.53 6.63
N ASN A 21 7.21 11.72 6.65
CA ASN A 21 7.12 12.55 7.84
C ASN A 21 5.89 12.18 8.67
N TRP A 22 6.10 11.43 9.75
CA TRP A 22 5.04 10.97 10.65
C TRP A 22 5.48 11.19 12.10
N ASP A 23 4.72 12.00 12.85
CA ASP A 23 4.86 12.10 14.30
C ASP A 23 3.82 11.25 15.04
N CYS A 24 4.25 10.57 16.10
CA CYS A 24 3.37 9.76 16.92
C CYS A 24 2.28 10.63 17.57
N PRO A 25 0.98 10.38 17.35
CA PRO A 25 -0.09 11.20 17.92
C PRO A 25 -0.21 11.07 19.45
N TYR A 26 0.41 10.03 20.03
CA TYR A 26 0.33 9.75 21.47
C TYR A 26 1.46 10.38 22.27
N CYS A 27 2.66 10.50 21.70
CA CYS A 27 3.84 10.99 22.42
C CYS A 27 4.62 12.08 21.70
N GLY A 28 4.18 12.49 20.50
CA GLY A 28 4.79 13.56 19.71
C GLY A 28 6.17 13.24 19.15
N LYS A 29 6.65 12.01 19.27
CA LYS A 29 7.96 11.62 18.75
C LYS A 29 7.89 11.27 17.26
N ASN A 30 8.93 11.67 16.55
CA ASN A 30 9.13 11.36 15.14
C ASN A 30 9.20 9.84 14.89
N MET A 31 8.56 9.41 13.80
CA MET A 31 8.44 8.02 13.38
C MET A 31 8.76 7.86 11.88
N ASP A 32 9.63 8.73 11.35
CA ASP A 32 9.93 8.74 9.92
C ASP A 32 10.70 7.49 9.49
N ASN A 33 11.50 6.96 10.41
CA ASN A 33 12.26 5.72 10.25
C ASN A 33 11.48 4.46 10.66
N VAL A 34 10.18 4.58 10.97
CA VAL A 34 9.35 3.43 11.32
C VAL A 34 8.64 2.96 10.07
N ASP A 35 8.97 1.74 9.65
CA ASP A 35 8.34 1.13 8.50
C ASP A 35 6.83 1.00 8.70
N ASN A 36 6.12 1.23 7.61
CA ASN A 36 4.70 1.06 7.56
C ASN A 36 4.34 -0.43 7.49
N GLU A 37 3.68 -0.92 8.53
CA GLU A 37 3.03 -2.22 8.51
C GLU A 37 1.84 -2.11 7.57
N LEU A 38 1.98 -2.65 6.35
CA LEU A 38 0.85 -2.86 5.46
C LEU A 38 -0.14 -3.76 6.21
N CYS A 39 -1.27 -3.20 6.63
CA CYS A 39 -2.36 -4.00 7.17
C CYS A 39 -2.89 -4.84 6.01
N ASP A 40 -2.46 -6.09 5.96
CA ASP A 40 -3.03 -7.21 5.22
C ASP A 40 -3.56 -6.82 3.84
N ILE A 41 -2.65 -6.43 2.94
CA ILE A 41 -2.87 -6.77 1.55
C ILE A 41 -2.24 -8.16 1.44
N PRO A 42 -3.01 -9.24 1.17
CA PRO A 42 -2.38 -10.51 0.84
C PRO A 42 -1.39 -10.20 -0.28
N SER A 43 -0.13 -10.54 -0.06
CA SER A 43 0.87 -10.53 -1.12
C SER A 43 0.21 -11.21 -2.31
N PRO A 44 0.00 -10.55 -3.47
CA PRO A 44 -0.24 -11.33 -4.66
C PRO A 44 1.06 -12.13 -4.82
N GLU A 45 1.01 -13.41 -4.42
CA GLU A 45 1.95 -14.40 -4.92
C GLU A 45 2.01 -14.14 -6.42
N LEU A 46 3.23 -13.89 -6.89
CA LEU A 46 3.52 -13.51 -8.25
C LEU A 46 3.23 -14.76 -9.12
N GLU A 47 1.96 -15.06 -9.35
CA GLU A 47 1.56 -16.03 -10.37
C GLU A 47 1.90 -15.37 -11.71
N GLU A 48 3.01 -15.82 -12.29
CA GLU A 48 3.49 -15.50 -13.61
C GLU A 48 2.50 -15.99 -14.67
N GLU A 49 1.30 -15.41 -14.73
CA GLU A 49 0.38 -15.67 -15.83
C GLU A 49 0.21 -14.38 -16.61
N THR A 50 1.15 -14.15 -17.54
CA THR A 50 1.04 -13.10 -18.55
C THR A 50 -0.33 -13.23 -19.22
N PRO A 51 -1.22 -12.23 -19.15
CA PRO A 51 -2.44 -12.27 -19.92
C PRO A 51 -2.04 -12.16 -21.39
N THR A 52 -2.07 -13.28 -22.11
CA THR A 52 -1.94 -13.30 -23.55
C THR A 52 -3.08 -12.45 -24.07
N ILE A 53 -2.77 -11.24 -24.53
CA ILE A 53 -3.76 -10.34 -25.11
C ILE A 53 -4.30 -11.05 -26.35
N LYS A 54 -5.45 -11.73 -26.23
CA LYS A 54 -6.24 -12.15 -27.37
C LYS A 54 -6.79 -10.87 -27.99
N LEU A 55 -6.06 -10.31 -28.95
CA LEU A 55 -6.57 -9.30 -29.86
C LEU A 55 -7.81 -9.88 -30.55
N TYR A 56 -8.99 -9.56 -30.02
CA TYR A 56 -10.22 -9.81 -30.76
C TYR A 56 -10.25 -8.79 -31.91
N ALA A 57 -10.25 -9.30 -33.13
CA ALA A 57 -10.37 -8.50 -34.34
C ALA A 57 -11.68 -7.71 -34.29
N ILE A 58 -11.57 -6.38 -34.30
CA ILE A 58 -12.73 -5.50 -34.40
C ILE A 58 -13.20 -5.53 -35.86
N ASN A 59 -14.07 -6.48 -36.21
CA ASN A 59 -14.83 -6.42 -37.44
C ASN A 59 -16.01 -5.47 -37.23
N GLY A 60 -15.98 -4.27 -37.83
CA GLY A 60 -17.15 -3.39 -37.76
C GLY A 60 -16.99 -1.97 -38.31
N GLY A 61 -16.75 -1.84 -39.62
CA GLY A 61 -17.37 -0.89 -40.57
C GLY A 61 -17.46 0.61 -40.28
N LYS A 62 -17.09 1.42 -41.30
CA LYS A 62 -17.96 2.41 -41.97
C LYS A 62 -17.16 3.20 -43.03
N TYR A 63 -17.55 3.06 -44.29
CA TYR A 63 -17.44 4.08 -45.35
C TYR A 63 -18.73 4.05 -46.17
#